data_AF-A0A9E2EZ64-F1
#
_entry.id   AF-A0A9E2EZ64-F1
#
_cell.length_a   1.000
_cell.length_b   1.000
_cell.length_c   1.000
_cell.angle_alpha   90.00
_cell.angle_beta   90.00
_cell.angle_gamma   90.00
#
_symmetry.space_group_name_H-M   'P 1'
#
loop_
_entity.id
_entity.type
_entity.pdbx_description
1 polymer ?
#
loop_
_entity_poly.entity_id
_entity_poly.type
_entity_poly.pdbx_seq_one_letter_code
_entity_poly.pdbx_strand_id
1 'polypeptide(L)'
;GLQTGLIDVIVTPPVGALLLQWYTKVGYVNPMPVAYTLGILGIAEKSWKRIKPEDQAVVREVITATYERLDEINRQDNIEAYDALLANGIKPVESNTDDVPYWQSVAQKTNREIWSDKATDKALYTDMVTLLAEYRAAQSAAAEIAATE
;
A
#
# COMPACT_ATOMS: atom_id res chain seq x y z
N GLY A 1 11.15 -4.73 -20.77
CA GLY A 1 11.14 -3.70 -19.71
C GLY A 1 12.47 -3.74 -19.00
N LEU A 2 12.50 -4.33 -17.80
CA LEU A 2 13.69 -4.39 -16.97
C LEU A 2 14.82 -5.25 -17.59
N GLN A 3 14.47 -6.42 -18.15
CA GLN A 3 15.46 -7.28 -18.85
C GLN A 3 16.07 -6.64 -20.09
N THR A 4 15.36 -5.71 -20.72
CA THR A 4 15.77 -5.06 -21.97
C THR A 4 16.42 -3.70 -21.73
N GLY A 5 16.53 -3.24 -20.47
CA GLY A 5 17.03 -1.90 -20.13
C GLY A 5 16.10 -0.75 -20.56
N LEU A 6 14.80 -1.01 -20.78
CA LEU A 6 13.83 0.05 -21.11
C LEU A 6 13.44 0.86 -19.86
N ILE A 7 13.56 0.25 -18.69
CA ILE A 7 13.30 0.86 -17.38
C ILE A 7 14.44 0.47 -16.44
N ASP A 8 14.86 1.40 -15.59
CA ASP A 8 15.94 1.22 -14.62
C ASP A 8 15.43 1.09 -13.18
N VAL A 9 14.19 1.52 -12.94
CA VAL A 9 13.56 1.58 -11.61
C VAL A 9 12.17 0.99 -11.66
N ILE A 10 11.82 0.27 -10.61
CA ILE A 10 10.49 -0.30 -10.37
C ILE A 10 9.99 0.11 -8.98
N VAL A 11 8.68 0.32 -8.86
CA VAL A 11 8.01 0.56 -7.58
C VAL A 11 7.10 -0.62 -7.31
N THR A 12 7.40 -1.39 -6.28
CA THR A 12 6.68 -2.63 -5.94
C THR A 12 6.92 -2.99 -4.48
N PRO A 13 5.99 -3.68 -3.80
CA PRO A 13 6.29 -4.31 -2.53
C PRO A 13 7.39 -5.39 -2.68
N PRO A 14 8.30 -5.55 -1.69
CA PRO A 14 9.32 -6.60 -1.67
C PRO A 14 8.84 -7.99 -2.08
N VAL A 15 7.65 -8.41 -1.61
CA VAL A 15 7.07 -9.71 -1.98
C VAL A 15 6.87 -9.86 -3.50
N GLY A 16 6.47 -8.79 -4.18
CA GLY A 16 6.33 -8.77 -5.64
C GLY A 16 7.67 -8.87 -6.35
N ALA A 17 8.68 -8.13 -5.88
CA ALA A 17 10.04 -8.17 -6.44
C ALA A 17 10.69 -9.55 -6.29
N LEU A 18 10.45 -10.22 -5.16
CA LEU A 18 10.95 -11.57 -4.89
C LEU A 18 10.27 -12.62 -5.77
N LEU A 19 8.93 -12.67 -5.78
CA LEU A 19 8.15 -13.66 -6.53
C LEU A 19 8.38 -13.59 -8.03
N LEU A 20 8.47 -12.37 -8.58
CA LEU A 20 8.72 -12.15 -10.00
C LEU A 20 10.21 -12.18 -10.37
N GLN A 21 11.07 -12.48 -9.40
CA GLN A 21 12.52 -12.57 -9.56
C GLN A 21 13.17 -11.30 -10.14
N TRP A 22 12.56 -10.13 -9.90
CA TRP A 22 13.07 -8.86 -10.39
C TRP A 22 14.39 -8.46 -9.73
N TYR A 23 14.65 -8.97 -8.52
CA TYR A 23 15.93 -8.83 -7.82
C TYR A 23 17.13 -9.36 -8.62
N THR A 24 16.91 -10.23 -9.61
CA THR A 24 17.98 -10.71 -10.51
C THR A 24 18.44 -9.66 -11.53
N LYS A 25 17.74 -8.52 -11.63
CA LYS A 25 17.96 -7.46 -12.63
C LYS A 25 18.20 -6.08 -12.02
N VAL A 26 18.05 -5.93 -10.71
CA VAL A 26 18.35 -4.69 -9.97
C VAL A 26 19.39 -4.98 -8.89
N GLY A 27 20.15 -3.97 -8.47
CA GLY A 27 21.17 -4.12 -7.43
C GLY A 27 20.87 -3.39 -6.12
N TYR A 28 19.83 -2.55 -6.11
CA TYR A 28 19.55 -1.64 -5.01
C TYR A 28 18.06 -1.61 -4.67
N VAL A 29 17.75 -1.35 -3.40
CA VAL A 29 16.39 -1.10 -2.91
C VAL A 29 16.40 0.19 -2.09
N ASN A 30 15.39 1.03 -2.28
CA ASN A 30 15.15 2.17 -1.40
C ASN A 30 13.88 1.87 -0.59
N PRO A 31 13.95 1.80 0.76
CA PRO A 31 12.81 1.41 1.59
C PRO A 31 11.79 2.54 1.80
N MET A 32 11.99 3.72 1.20
CA MET A 32 11.06 4.83 1.33
C MET A 32 9.65 4.42 0.87
N PRO A 33 8.62 4.56 1.73
CA PRO A 33 7.26 4.19 1.38
C PRO A 33 6.64 5.25 0.47
N VAL A 34 6.71 5.00 -0.85
CA VAL A 34 6.19 5.93 -1.88
C VAL A 34 4.75 5.65 -2.31
N ALA A 35 4.24 4.43 -2.09
CA ALA A 35 2.87 4.04 -2.44
C ALA A 35 2.35 2.94 -1.52
N TYR A 36 1.03 2.94 -1.29
CA TYR A 36 0.33 1.85 -0.62
C TYR A 36 -0.40 1.00 -1.65
N THR A 37 -0.04 -0.29 -1.76
CA THR A 37 -0.73 -1.21 -2.68
C THR A 37 -1.93 -1.82 -1.97
N LEU A 38 -3.10 -1.78 -2.61
CA LEU A 38 -4.34 -2.36 -2.11
C LEU A 38 -4.94 -3.32 -3.14
N GLY A 39 -5.55 -4.39 -2.66
CA GLY A 39 -6.34 -5.32 -3.45
C GLY A 39 -7.81 -5.24 -3.06
N ILE A 40 -8.71 -5.42 -4.02
CA ILE A 40 -10.17 -5.36 -3.79
C ILE A 40 -10.80 -6.65 -4.32
N LEU A 41 -11.63 -7.29 -3.50
CA LEU A 41 -12.55 -8.35 -3.95
C LEU A 41 -13.83 -7.72 -4.47
N GLY A 42 -14.01 -7.76 -5.80
CA GLY A 42 -15.27 -7.40 -6.43
C GLY A 42 -16.20 -8.60 -6.53
N ILE A 43 -17.42 -8.49 -5.96
CA ILE A 43 -18.48 -9.49 -6.15
C ILE A 43 -19.55 -8.88 -7.06
N ALA A 44 -19.93 -9.60 -8.11
CA ALA A 44 -20.99 -9.15 -9.01
C ALA A 44 -22.31 -8.98 -8.24
N GLU A 45 -22.92 -7.80 -8.34
CA GLU A 45 -24.15 -7.46 -7.62
C GLU A 45 -25.29 -8.45 -7.90
N LYS A 46 -25.44 -8.89 -9.17
CA LYS A 46 -26.45 -9.89 -9.56
C LYS A 46 -26.23 -11.22 -8.84
N SER A 47 -24.99 -11.64 -8.64
CA SER A 47 -24.68 -12.88 -7.91
C SER A 47 -24.94 -12.69 -6.42
N TRP A 48 -24.53 -11.55 -5.85
CA TRP A 48 -24.76 -11.23 -4.44
C TRP A 48 -26.25 -11.23 -4.08
N LYS A 49 -27.09 -10.57 -4.90
CA LYS A 49 -28.55 -10.49 -4.70
C LYS A 49 -29.28 -11.84 -4.76
N ARG A 50 -28.64 -12.90 -5.27
CA ARG A 50 -29.23 -14.25 -5.31
C ARG A 50 -28.99 -15.03 -4.02
N ILE A 51 -28.08 -14.57 -3.16
CA ILE A 51 -27.80 -15.15 -1.85
C ILE A 51 -28.87 -14.66 -0.87
N LYS A 52 -29.36 -15.55 0.00
CA LYS A 52 -30.35 -15.15 1.01
C LYS A 52 -29.75 -14.13 2.00
N PRO A 53 -30.54 -13.21 2.56
CA PRO A 53 -30.01 -12.18 3.47
C PRO A 53 -29.22 -12.74 4.66
N GLU A 54 -29.66 -13.85 5.25
CA GLU A 54 -28.96 -14.53 6.34
C GLU A 54 -27.58 -15.06 5.90
N ASP A 55 -27.49 -15.63 4.71
CA ASP A 55 -26.23 -16.15 4.16
C ASP A 55 -25.31 -15.01 3.72
N GLN A 56 -25.85 -13.88 3.25
CA GLN A 56 -25.06 -12.68 2.93
C GLN A 56 -24.32 -12.14 4.17
N ALA A 57 -24.95 -12.18 5.34
CA ALA A 57 -24.33 -11.76 6.60
C ALA A 57 -23.15 -12.68 6.94
N VAL A 58 -23.33 -14.01 6.83
CA VAL A 58 -22.26 -14.99 7.07
C VAL A 58 -21.11 -14.80 6.08
N VAL A 59 -21.39 -14.61 4.79
CA VAL A 59 -20.34 -14.38 3.79
C VAL A 59 -19.54 -13.12 4.11
N ARG A 60 -20.22 -12.04 4.51
CA ARG A 60 -19.55 -10.80 4.91
C ARG A 60 -18.65 -11.01 6.12
N GLU A 61 -19.15 -11.65 7.16
CA GLU A 61 -18.38 -11.94 8.37
C GLU A 61 -17.12 -12.75 8.07
N VAL A 62 -17.27 -13.86 7.34
CA VAL A 62 -16.15 -14.76 7.02
C VAL A 62 -15.12 -14.07 6.13
N ILE A 63 -15.56 -13.34 5.10
CA ILE A 63 -14.65 -12.62 4.21
C ILE A 63 -13.91 -11.53 4.99
N THR A 64 -14.59 -10.75 5.83
CA THR A 64 -13.95 -9.71 6.65
C THR A 64 -12.86 -10.31 7.54
N ALA A 65 -13.18 -11.34 8.33
CA ALA A 65 -12.20 -12.00 9.20
C ALA A 65 -11.03 -12.61 8.40
N THR A 66 -11.31 -13.14 7.21
CA THR A 66 -10.26 -13.67 6.33
C THR A 66 -9.33 -12.56 5.83
N TYR A 67 -9.87 -11.41 5.42
CA TYR A 67 -9.08 -10.27 4.96
C TYR A 67 -8.23 -9.66 6.07
N GLU A 68 -8.77 -9.54 7.29
CA GLU A 68 -8.00 -9.07 8.45
C GLU A 68 -6.77 -9.96 8.71
N ARG A 69 -6.95 -11.29 8.63
CA ARG A 69 -5.85 -12.24 8.74
C ARG A 69 -4.88 -12.13 7.57
N LEU A 70 -5.37 -12.01 6.34
CA LEU A 70 -4.53 -11.86 5.16
C LEU A 70 -3.70 -10.57 5.23
N ASP A 71 -4.24 -9.48 5.75
CA ASP A 71 -3.51 -8.23 5.91
C ASP A 71 -2.32 -8.38 6.88
N GLU A 72 -2.48 -9.14 7.97
CA GLU A 72 -1.37 -9.45 8.88
C GLU A 72 -0.31 -10.33 8.20
N ILE A 73 -0.73 -11.40 7.53
CA ILE A 73 0.17 -12.29 6.78
C ILE A 73 0.92 -11.51 5.70
N ASN A 74 0.24 -10.69 4.90
CA ASN A 74 0.86 -9.91 3.84
C ASN A 74 1.91 -8.93 4.37
N ARG A 75 1.70 -8.32 5.54
CA ARG A 75 2.71 -7.44 6.17
C ARG A 75 3.94 -8.24 6.57
N GLN A 76 3.74 -9.39 7.20
CA GLN A 76 4.83 -10.26 7.63
C GLN A 76 5.61 -10.81 6.42
N ASP A 77 4.93 -11.34 5.42
CA ASP A 77 5.52 -11.83 4.16
C ASP A 77 6.34 -10.73 3.46
N ASN A 78 5.87 -9.48 3.52
CA ASN A 78 6.58 -8.38 2.90
C ASN A 78 7.86 -7.98 3.66
N ILE A 79 7.90 -8.14 4.98
CA ILE A 79 9.11 -7.98 5.80
C ILE A 79 10.09 -9.11 5.48
N GLU A 80 9.63 -10.35 5.50
CA GLU A 80 10.46 -11.53 5.21
C GLU A 80 11.00 -11.50 3.77
N ALA A 81 10.19 -11.05 2.81
CA ALA A 81 10.63 -10.87 1.45
C ALA A 81 11.71 -9.78 1.33
N TYR A 82 11.60 -8.69 2.08
CA TYR A 82 12.64 -7.67 2.13
C TYR A 82 13.97 -8.25 2.63
N ASP A 83 13.94 -8.99 3.74
CA ASP A 83 15.12 -9.67 4.27
C ASP A 83 15.72 -10.66 3.26
N ALA A 84 14.87 -11.40 2.54
CA ALA A 84 15.30 -12.29 1.48
C ALA A 84 15.96 -11.54 0.31
N LEU A 85 15.46 -10.35 -0.07
CA LEU A 85 16.12 -9.52 -1.09
C LEU A 85 17.53 -9.12 -0.65
N LEU A 86 17.71 -8.69 0.60
CA LEU A 86 19.02 -8.36 1.15
C LEU A 86 19.96 -9.57 1.19
N ALA A 87 19.45 -10.73 1.62
CA ALA A 87 20.20 -11.98 1.61
C ALA A 87 20.63 -12.42 0.20
N ASN A 88 19.88 -12.01 -0.83
CA ASN A 88 20.21 -12.21 -2.24
C ASN A 88 21.11 -11.11 -2.84
N GLY A 89 21.69 -10.24 -2.01
CA GLY A 89 22.70 -9.27 -2.41
C GLY A 89 22.17 -7.93 -2.89
N ILE A 90 20.86 -7.66 -2.77
CA ILE A 90 20.31 -6.33 -2.99
C ILE A 90 20.80 -5.39 -1.89
N LYS A 91 21.24 -4.20 -2.27
CA LYS A 91 21.79 -3.22 -1.34
C LYS A 91 20.77 -2.14 -0.98
N PRO A 92 20.52 -1.87 0.31
CA PRO A 92 19.66 -0.77 0.71
C PRO A 92 20.34 0.56 0.40
N VAL A 93 19.57 1.52 -0.11
CA VAL A 93 19.99 2.90 -0.36
C VAL A 93 18.90 3.81 0.18
N GLU A 94 19.22 4.52 1.25
CA GLU A 94 18.30 5.46 1.88
C GLU A 94 18.16 6.75 1.07
N SER A 95 16.96 7.30 1.11
CA SER A 95 16.70 8.65 0.61
C SER A 95 17.37 9.69 1.49
N ASN A 96 17.80 10.81 0.89
CA ASN A 96 18.15 11.98 1.66
C ASN A 96 16.89 12.53 2.36
N THR A 97 16.92 12.59 3.69
CA THR A 97 15.77 13.02 4.49
C THR A 97 15.38 14.47 4.25
N ASP A 98 16.34 15.31 3.82
CA ASP A 98 16.09 16.73 3.54
C ASP A 98 15.26 16.92 2.25
N ASP A 99 15.31 15.95 1.33
CA ASP A 99 14.57 15.99 0.06
C ASP A 99 13.14 15.43 0.19
N VAL A 100 12.88 14.58 1.20
CA VAL A 100 11.59 13.93 1.41
C VAL A 100 10.42 14.92 1.52
N PRO A 101 10.50 16.02 2.30
CA PRO A 101 9.43 17.02 2.36
C PRO A 101 9.11 17.64 1.00
N TYR A 102 10.14 17.91 0.19
CA TYR A 102 9.96 18.43 -1.16
C TYR A 102 9.22 17.42 -2.05
N TRP A 103 9.65 16.16 -2.08
CA TRP A 103 8.97 15.12 -2.87
C TRP A 103 7.52 14.90 -2.44
N GLN A 104 7.25 14.90 -1.13
CA GLN A 104 5.88 14.83 -0.61
C GLN A 104 5.04 16.00 -1.10
N SER A 105 5.58 17.23 -1.10
CA SER A 105 4.86 18.41 -1.58
C SER A 105 4.51 18.30 -3.07
N VAL A 106 5.45 17.80 -3.89
CA VAL A 106 5.24 17.55 -5.32
C VAL A 106 4.16 16.50 -5.53
N ALA A 107 4.27 15.34 -4.85
CA ALA A 107 3.29 14.26 -4.95
C ALA A 107 1.87 14.72 -4.55
N GLN A 108 1.74 15.46 -3.44
CA GLN A 108 0.45 15.97 -2.99
C GLN A 108 -0.16 16.98 -3.97
N LYS A 109 0.66 17.88 -4.53
CA LYS A 109 0.22 18.85 -5.55
C LYS A 109 -0.25 18.12 -6.81
N THR A 110 0.58 17.23 -7.36
CA THR A 110 0.26 16.47 -8.56
C THR A 110 -0.97 15.60 -8.38
N ASN A 111 -1.12 14.94 -7.22
CA ASN A 111 -2.32 14.16 -6.92
C ASN A 111 -3.57 15.06 -6.91
N ARG A 112 -3.53 16.23 -6.23
CA ARG A 112 -4.67 17.17 -6.26
C ARG A 112 -5.03 17.60 -7.68
N GLU A 113 -4.05 17.90 -8.51
CA GLU A 113 -4.27 18.30 -9.91
C GLU A 113 -4.92 17.16 -10.71
N ILE A 114 -4.38 15.94 -10.63
CA ILE A 114 -4.93 14.78 -11.35
C ILE A 114 -6.37 14.49 -10.91
N TRP A 115 -6.64 14.49 -9.60
CA TRP A 115 -7.96 14.18 -9.08
C TRP A 115 -8.99 15.26 -9.41
N SER A 116 -8.62 16.54 -9.34
CA SER A 116 -9.53 17.64 -9.69
C SER A 116 -9.82 17.72 -11.19
N ASP A 117 -8.90 17.29 -12.05
CA ASP A 117 -9.08 17.29 -13.50
C ASP A 117 -9.81 16.02 -13.98
N LYS A 118 -9.27 14.83 -13.65
CA LYS A 118 -9.57 13.56 -14.33
C LYS A 118 -10.43 12.57 -13.54
N ALA A 119 -10.61 12.75 -12.23
CA ALA A 119 -11.35 11.77 -11.44
C ALA A 119 -12.86 11.83 -11.73
N THR A 120 -13.51 10.66 -11.68
CA THR A 120 -14.97 10.55 -11.75
C THR A 120 -15.62 11.15 -10.51
N ASP A 121 -15.05 10.90 -9.33
CA ASP A 121 -15.41 11.55 -8.08
C ASP A 121 -14.26 12.45 -7.62
N LYS A 122 -14.44 13.77 -7.80
CA LYS A 122 -13.44 14.78 -7.48
C LYS A 122 -13.38 15.07 -5.98
N ALA A 123 -14.46 14.81 -5.24
CA ALA A 123 -14.51 15.04 -3.80
C ALA A 123 -13.78 13.93 -3.03
N LEU A 124 -13.81 12.70 -3.54
CA LEU A 124 -13.24 11.52 -2.90
C LEU A 124 -11.77 11.69 -2.46
N TYR A 125 -10.95 12.39 -3.24
CA TYR A 125 -9.55 12.63 -2.84
C TYR A 125 -9.44 13.49 -1.59
N THR A 126 -10.24 14.56 -1.51
CA THR A 126 -10.27 15.46 -0.35
C THR A 126 -10.79 14.71 0.88
N ASP A 127 -11.84 13.91 0.71
CA ASP A 127 -12.42 13.10 1.79
C ASP A 127 -11.39 12.08 2.31
N MET A 128 -10.73 11.36 1.40
CA MET A 128 -9.68 10.39 1.74
C MET A 128 -8.53 11.03 2.52
N VAL A 129 -8.01 12.18 2.07
CA VAL A 129 -6.91 12.86 2.75
C VAL A 129 -7.33 13.37 4.13
N THR A 130 -8.57 13.83 4.27
CA THR A 130 -9.14 14.29 5.55
C THR A 130 -9.26 13.13 6.53
N LEU A 131 -9.90 12.02 6.12
CA LEU A 131 -10.04 10.82 6.94
C LEU A 131 -8.68 10.25 7.35
N LEU A 132 -7.70 10.28 6.46
CA LEU A 132 -6.35 9.83 6.77
C LEU A 132 -5.65 10.72 7.80
N ALA A 133 -5.85 12.04 7.74
CA ALA A 133 -5.30 12.97 8.72
C ALA A 133 -5.94 12.75 10.10
N GLU A 134 -7.27 12.60 10.16
CA GLU A 134 -8.01 12.29 11.38
C GLU A 134 -7.54 10.98 12.01
N TYR A 135 -7.42 9.91 11.21
CA TYR A 135 -6.94 8.61 11.67
C TYR A 135 -5.53 8.70 12.25
N ARG A 136 -4.61 9.41 11.57
CA ARG A 136 -3.23 9.57 12.06
C ARG A 136 -3.17 10.37 13.35
N ALA A 137 -3.97 11.44 13.47
CA ALA A 137 -4.04 12.23 14.70
C ALA A 137 -4.54 11.38 15.88
N ALA A 138 -5.56 10.55 15.65
CA ALA A 138 -6.08 9.63 16.67
C ALA A 138 -5.04 8.59 17.11
N GLN A 139 -4.28 8.02 16.16
CA GLN A 139 -3.24 7.04 16.48
C GLN A 139 -2.05 7.66 17.23
N SER A 140 -1.62 8.87 16.86
CA SER A 140 -0.57 9.56 17.61
C SER A 140 -1.00 9.83 19.05
N ALA A 141 -2.23 10.28 19.27
CA ALA A 141 -2.77 10.50 20.61
C ALA A 141 -2.85 9.19 21.43
N ALA A 142 -3.27 8.08 20.81
CA ALA A 142 -3.30 6.77 21.47
C ALA A 142 -1.90 6.28 21.85
N ALA A 143 -0.90 6.48 20.97
CA ALA A 143 0.49 6.12 21.24
C ALA A 143 1.11 6.97 22.36
N GLU A 144 0.79 8.27 22.44
CA GLU A 144 1.24 9.14 23.51
C GLU A 144 0.66 8.74 24.86
N ILE A 145 -0.63 8.38 24.92
CA ILE A 145 -1.28 7.88 26.15
C ILE A 145 -0.62 6.58 26.61
N ALA A 146 -0.41 5.63 25.70
CA ALA A 146 0.23 4.35 26.01
C ALA A 146 1.71 4.48 26.42
N ALA A 147 2.39 5.56 26.04
CA ALA A 147 3.77 5.85 26.45
C ALA A 147 3.87 6.53 27.83
N THR A 148 2.75 6.98 28.40
CA THR A 148 2.67 7.61 29.73
C THR A 148 2.14 6.69 30.83
N GLU A 149 1.73 5.47 30.50
CA GLU A 149 1.38 4.36 31.41
C GLU A 149 2.54 3.36 31.56
#